data_AF-A0A7W8BBD6-F1
#
_entry.id   AF-A0A7W8BBD6-F1
#
_cell.length_a   1.000
_cell.length_b   1.000
_cell.length_c   1.000
_cell.angle_alpha   90.00
_cell.angle_beta   90.00
_cell.angle_gamma   90.00
#
_symmetry.space_group_name_H-M   'P 1'
#
loop_
_entity.id
_entity.type
_entity.pdbx_description
1 polymer ?
#
loop_
_entity_poly.entity_id
_entity_poly.type
_entity_poly.pdbx_seq_one_letter_code
_entity_poly.pdbx_strand_id
1 'polypeptide(L)'
;MTEHQVGPEEFVTPGRDAARARMLHTSLRALARGGAGPVLQEMAEEVLGGRMGLRECLRTNAYAEALGRAATAAHAEWERMPAAEREHHEAEARRLLATPPEPDGPGLR
;
A
#
# COMPACT_ATOMS: atom_id res chain seq x y z
N MET A 1 6.61 22.66 -12.26
CA MET A 1 7.43 21.64 -11.60
C MET A 1 6.87 20.31 -12.06
N THR A 2 7.67 19.46 -12.71
CA THR A 2 7.23 18.12 -13.10
C THR A 2 7.03 17.30 -11.83
N GLU A 3 5.78 17.08 -11.44
CA GLU A 3 5.44 16.22 -10.31
C GLU A 3 5.91 14.80 -10.65
N HIS A 4 6.90 14.32 -9.89
CA HIS A 4 7.38 12.95 -10.00
C HIS A 4 6.42 12.06 -9.23
N GLN A 5 5.61 11.28 -9.94
CA GLN A 5 4.75 10.28 -9.31
C GLN A 5 5.59 9.08 -8.89
N VAL A 6 5.44 8.69 -7.62
CA VAL A 6 6.21 7.61 -7.04
C VAL A 6 5.75 6.26 -7.57
N GLY A 7 6.67 5.53 -8.20
CA GLY A 7 6.44 4.20 -8.74
C GLY A 7 6.57 3.08 -7.70
N PRO A 8 6.04 1.87 -7.96
CA PRO A 8 6.23 0.72 -7.07
C PRO A 8 7.71 0.37 -6.82
N GLU A 9 8.59 0.61 -7.80
CA GLU A 9 10.04 0.38 -7.74
C GLU A 9 10.73 1.18 -6.62
N GLU A 10 10.22 2.35 -6.26
CA GLU A 10 10.77 3.20 -5.21
C GLU A 10 10.48 2.69 -3.80
N PHE A 11 9.56 1.73 -3.67
CA PHE A 11 9.31 1.03 -2.41
C PHE A 11 10.12 -0.26 -2.26
N VAL A 12 10.89 -0.66 -3.27
CA VAL A 12 11.74 -1.85 -3.20
C VAL A 12 12.86 -1.57 -2.19
N THR A 13 12.96 -2.42 -1.17
CA THR A 13 13.97 -2.32 -0.10
C THR A 13 14.83 -3.58 -0.12
N PRO A 14 16.14 -3.52 0.18
CA PRO A 14 16.96 -4.73 0.29
C PRO A 14 16.32 -5.76 1.23
N GLY A 15 16.08 -6.98 0.72
CA GLY A 15 15.39 -8.05 1.46
C GLY A 15 13.85 -8.04 1.37
N ARG A 16 13.23 -7.14 0.59
CA ARG A 16 11.80 -7.19 0.23
C ARG A 16 11.61 -7.44 -1.27
N ASP A 17 10.57 -8.21 -1.59
CA ASP A 17 10.20 -8.59 -2.95
C ASP A 17 9.40 -7.48 -3.66
N ALA A 18 9.60 -7.31 -4.97
CA ALA A 18 8.89 -6.38 -5.85
C ALA A 18 7.36 -6.56 -5.79
N ALA A 19 6.88 -7.77 -5.56
CA ALA A 19 5.44 -8.04 -5.38
C ALA A 19 4.85 -7.23 -4.20
N ARG A 20 5.57 -7.15 -3.07
CA ARG A 20 5.14 -6.37 -1.90
C ARG A 20 5.16 -4.87 -2.16
N ALA A 21 6.13 -4.40 -2.95
CA ALA A 21 6.23 -3.01 -3.34
C ALA A 21 5.04 -2.58 -4.22
N ARG A 22 4.62 -3.44 -5.17
CA ARG A 22 3.41 -3.24 -5.99
C ARG A 22 2.12 -3.25 -5.16
N MET A 23 2.00 -4.19 -4.22
CA MET A 23 0.86 -4.24 -3.31
C MET A 23 0.77 -2.98 -2.42
N LEU A 24 1.89 -2.51 -1.90
CA LEU A 24 1.96 -1.28 -1.12
C LEU A 24 1.52 -0.07 -1.96
N HIS A 25 2.07 0.08 -3.17
CA HIS A 25 1.69 1.15 -4.08
C HIS A 25 0.19 1.09 -4.42
N THR A 26 -0.36 -0.10 -4.67
CA THR A 26 -1.80 -0.30 -4.91
C THR A 26 -2.64 0.12 -3.71
N SER A 27 -2.19 -0.22 -2.50
CA SER A 27 -2.88 0.13 -1.25
C SER A 27 -2.88 1.65 -1.05
N LEU A 28 -1.74 2.32 -1.28
CA LEU A 28 -1.64 3.78 -1.24
C LEU A 28 -2.59 4.44 -2.26
N ARG A 29 -2.67 3.91 -3.49
CA ARG A 29 -3.63 4.42 -4.48
C ARG A 29 -5.08 4.26 -4.05
N ALA A 30 -5.40 3.20 -3.33
CA ALA A 30 -6.74 3.02 -2.75
C ALA A 30 -7.01 4.04 -1.62
N LEU A 31 -6.04 4.30 -0.76
CA LEU A 31 -6.15 5.32 0.30
C LEU A 31 -6.32 6.73 -0.29
N ALA A 32 -5.56 7.06 -1.34
CA ALA A 32 -5.67 8.33 -2.06
C ALA A 32 -7.05 8.55 -2.74
N ARG A 33 -7.86 7.50 -2.89
CA ARG A 33 -9.26 7.62 -3.36
C ARG A 33 -10.26 7.97 -2.24
N GLY A 34 -9.80 8.11 -0.99
CA GLY A 34 -10.61 8.61 0.13
C GLY A 34 -11.33 7.54 0.97
N GLY A 35 -11.14 6.25 0.67
CA GLY A 35 -11.88 5.16 1.34
C GLY A 35 -11.58 4.96 2.84
N ALA A 36 -10.51 5.57 3.36
CA ALA A 36 -10.07 5.43 4.74
C ALA A 36 -10.06 6.76 5.53
N GLY A 37 -10.75 7.77 5.02
CA GLY A 37 -10.84 9.10 5.63
C GLY A 37 -9.77 10.09 5.15
N PRO A 38 -9.97 11.38 5.43
CA PRO A 38 -9.20 12.47 4.80
C PRO A 38 -7.72 12.46 5.18
N VAL A 39 -7.39 12.10 6.42
CA VAL A 39 -5.99 12.08 6.90
C VAL A 39 -5.16 11.03 6.18
N LEU A 40 -5.74 9.84 5.94
CA LEU A 40 -5.04 8.76 5.22
C LEU A 40 -5.02 9.00 3.71
N GLN A 41 -6.03 9.70 3.18
CA GLN A 41 -6.03 10.18 1.82
C GLN A 41 -4.89 11.16 1.58
N GLU A 42 -4.79 12.21 2.39
CA GLU A 42 -3.73 13.22 2.32
C GLU A 42 -2.35 12.56 2.41
N MET A 43 -2.13 11.71 3.41
CA MET A 43 -0.88 10.96 3.54
C MET A 43 -0.53 10.18 2.26
N ALA A 44 -1.50 9.48 1.68
CA ALA A 44 -1.27 8.71 0.47
C ALA A 44 -0.96 9.58 -0.76
N GLU A 45 -1.60 10.74 -0.87
CA GLU A 45 -1.32 11.74 -1.92
C GLU A 45 0.09 12.33 -1.75
N GLU A 46 0.51 12.65 -0.53
CA GLU A 46 1.87 13.14 -0.23
C GLU A 46 2.95 12.11 -0.59
N VAL A 47 2.71 10.83 -0.27
CA VAL A 47 3.64 9.73 -0.59
C VAL A 47 3.69 9.46 -2.09
N LEU A 48 2.53 9.33 -2.75
CA LEU A 48 2.48 9.05 -4.18
C LEU A 48 2.94 10.24 -5.03
N GLY A 49 2.80 11.47 -4.53
CA GLY A 49 3.32 12.68 -5.16
C GLY A 49 4.80 12.93 -4.92
N GLY A 50 5.49 12.07 -4.17
CA GLY A 50 6.92 12.20 -3.87
C GLY A 50 7.26 13.38 -2.96
N ARG A 51 6.26 14.02 -2.35
CA ARG A 51 6.44 15.16 -1.44
C ARG A 51 6.96 14.72 -0.07
N MET A 52 6.61 13.50 0.34
CA MET A 52 7.05 12.92 1.60
C MET A 52 7.38 11.43 1.45
N GLY A 53 8.48 10.99 2.05
CA GLY A 53 8.79 9.55 2.06
C GLY A 53 7.85 8.77 2.97
N LEU A 54 7.51 7.52 2.65
CA LEU A 54 6.64 6.70 3.51
C LEU A 54 7.13 6.61 4.96
N ARG A 55 8.45 6.46 5.17
CA ARG A 55 9.05 6.42 6.52
C ARG A 55 8.98 7.76 7.25
N GLU A 56 8.93 8.85 6.51
CA GLU A 56 8.76 10.19 7.05
C GLU A 56 7.30 10.41 7.48
N CYS A 57 6.34 10.02 6.65
CA CYS A 57 4.92 10.05 7.03
C CYS A 57 4.65 9.28 8.33
N LEU A 58 5.27 8.11 8.51
CA LEU A 58 5.12 7.31 9.73
C LEU A 58 5.70 7.96 10.99
N ARG A 59 6.56 8.99 10.85
CA ARG A 59 7.06 9.78 11.97
C ARG A 59 6.15 10.96 12.30
N THR A 60 5.25 11.33 11.39
CA THR A 60 4.22 12.34 11.63
C THR A 60 3.13 11.73 12.50
N ASN A 61 2.95 12.26 13.72
CA ASN A 61 2.04 11.68 14.70
C ASN A 61 0.60 11.54 14.17
N ALA A 62 0.10 12.54 13.44
CA ALA A 62 -1.25 12.51 12.86
C ALA A 62 -1.46 11.32 11.90
N TYR A 63 -0.49 11.05 11.02
CA TYR A 63 -0.55 9.94 10.07
C TYR A 63 -0.35 8.59 10.76
N ALA A 64 0.60 8.51 11.71
CA ALA A 64 0.84 7.30 12.49
C ALA A 64 -0.40 6.88 13.30
N GLU A 65 -1.05 7.83 13.96
CA GLU A 65 -2.29 7.57 14.69
C GLU A 65 -3.45 7.17 13.78
N ALA A 66 -3.61 7.84 12.63
CA ALA A 66 -4.66 7.49 11.68
C ALA A 66 -4.49 6.07 11.12
N LEU A 67 -3.25 5.69 10.78
CA LEU A 67 -2.91 4.33 10.37
C LEU A 67 -3.15 3.33 11.49
N GLY A 68 -2.76 3.67 12.72
CA GLY A 68 -2.99 2.84 13.90
C GLY A 68 -4.48 2.54 14.10
N ARG A 69 -5.33 3.57 14.05
CA ARG A 69 -6.80 3.40 14.15
C ARG A 69 -7.36 2.53 13.02
N ALA A 70 -6.94 2.77 11.79
CA ALA A 70 -7.38 1.95 10.64
C ALA A 70 -6.93 0.50 10.78
N ALA A 71 -5.70 0.24 11.23
CA ALA A 71 -5.18 -1.10 11.46
C ALA A 71 -5.93 -1.82 12.58
N THR A 72 -6.24 -1.14 13.68
CA THR A 72 -7.05 -1.70 14.77
C THR A 72 -8.45 -2.08 14.28
N ALA A 73 -9.11 -1.21 13.49
CA ALA A 73 -10.42 -1.50 12.93
C ALA A 73 -10.38 -2.69 11.96
N ALA A 74 -9.39 -2.74 11.07
CA ALA A 74 -9.19 -3.84 10.13
C ALA A 74 -8.92 -5.16 10.85
N HIS A 75 -8.11 -5.14 11.90
CA HIS A 75 -7.85 -6.34 12.72
C HIS A 75 -9.12 -6.81 13.44
N ALA A 76 -9.91 -5.89 14.01
CA ALA A 76 -11.18 -6.25 14.64
C ALA A 76 -12.21 -6.82 13.64
N GLU A 77 -12.21 -6.36 12.38
CA GLU A 77 -13.02 -6.96 11.32
C GLU A 77 -12.50 -8.36 10.95
N TRP A 78 -11.18 -8.50 10.80
CA TRP A 78 -10.55 -9.80 10.55
C TRP A 78 -10.90 -10.84 11.61
N GLU A 79 -10.83 -10.50 12.90
CA GLU A 79 -11.15 -11.43 13.98
C GLU A 79 -12.63 -11.84 14.01
N ARG A 80 -13.54 -10.99 13.50
CA ARG A 80 -14.98 -11.29 13.40
C ARG A 80 -15.33 -12.10 12.15
N MET A 81 -14.45 -12.15 11.17
CA MET A 81 -14.68 -12.80 9.89
C MET A 81 -14.70 -14.35 10.04
N PRO A 82 -15.66 -15.05 9.40
CA PRO A 82 -15.69 -16.50 9.40
C PRO A 82 -14.38 -17.12 8.90
N ALA A 83 -14.00 -18.27 9.45
CA ALA A 83 -12.74 -18.94 9.10
C ALA A 83 -12.63 -19.23 7.59
N ALA A 84 -13.70 -19.67 6.93
CA ALA A 84 -13.72 -19.93 5.49
C ALA A 84 -13.49 -18.66 4.65
N GLU A 85 -14.00 -17.52 5.11
CA GLU A 85 -13.82 -16.24 4.42
C GLU A 85 -12.40 -15.71 4.64
N ARG A 86 -11.84 -15.85 5.85
CA ARG A 86 -10.42 -15.57 6.10
C ARG A 86 -9.49 -16.41 5.24
N GLU A 87 -9.74 -17.72 5.15
CA GLU A 87 -8.97 -18.63 4.30
C GLU A 87 -9.03 -18.23 2.82
N HIS A 88 -10.19 -17.79 2.34
CA HIS A 88 -10.34 -17.27 0.99
C HIS A 88 -9.47 -16.02 0.77
N HIS A 89 -9.53 -15.04 1.67
CA HIS A 89 -8.70 -13.83 1.57
C HIS A 89 -7.20 -14.12 1.68
N GLU A 90 -6.80 -15.05 2.54
CA GLU A 90 -5.41 -15.48 2.63
C GLU A 90 -4.93 -16.15 1.34
N ALA A 91 -5.77 -17.01 0.74
CA ALA A 91 -5.44 -17.67 -0.53
C ALA A 91 -5.28 -16.64 -1.67
N GLU A 92 -6.17 -15.67 -1.76
CA GLU A 92 -6.06 -14.56 -2.71
C GLU A 92 -4.81 -13.71 -2.48
N ALA A 93 -4.51 -13.37 -1.23
CA ALA A 93 -3.29 -12.63 -0.87
C ALA A 93 -2.01 -13.40 -1.26
N ARG A 94 -1.98 -14.73 -1.02
CA ARG A 94 -0.86 -15.59 -1.44
C ARG A 94 -0.71 -15.62 -2.95
N ARG A 95 -1.82 -15.70 -3.70
CA ARG A 95 -1.78 -15.64 -5.18
C ARG A 95 -1.18 -14.33 -5.67
N LEU A 96 -1.67 -13.20 -5.15
CA LEU A 96 -1.17 -11.87 -5.50
C LEU A 96 0.33 -11.69 -5.19
N LEU A 97 0.80 -12.25 -4.08
CA LEU A 97 2.21 -12.19 -3.69
C LEU A 97 3.11 -13.16 -4.48
N ALA A 98 2.56 -14.26 -4.99
CA ALA A 98 3.30 -15.26 -5.75
C ALA A 98 3.36 -14.94 -7.25
N THR A 99 2.50 -14.05 -7.76
CA THR A 99 2.56 -13.62 -9.16
C THR A 99 3.85 -12.82 -9.40
N PRO A 100 4.78 -13.31 -10.23
CA PRO A 100 5.95 -12.54 -10.61
C PRO A 100 5.51 -11.30 -11.40
N PRO A 101 6.27 -10.19 -11.33
CA PRO A 101 5.98 -9.02 -12.16
C PRO A 101 5.91 -9.44 -13.62
N GLU A 102 4.82 -9.11 -14.32
CA GLU A 102 4.81 -9.21 -15.77
C GLU A 102 6.00 -8.39 -16.30
N PRO A 103 6.83 -8.96 -17.20
CA PRO A 103 7.89 -8.18 -17.82
C PRO A 103 7.22 -7.04 -18.57
N ASP A 104 7.59 -5.80 -18.24
CA ASP A 104 7.14 -4.63 -18.97
C ASP A 104 7.28 -4.90 -20.48
N GLY A 105 6.17 -4.69 -21.20
CA GLY A 105 6.09 -4.79 -22.65
C GLY A 105 7.18 -3.97 -23.36
N PRO A 106 7.41 -4.25 -24.65
CA PRO A 106 8.72 -4.26 -25.27
C PRO A 106 9.46 -2.94 -25.10
N GLY A 107 10.71 -3.04 -24.63
CA GLY A 107 11.66 -1.95 -24.66
C GLY A 107 11.81 -1.41 -26.08
N LEU A 108 11.24 -0.23 -26.32
CA LEU A 108 11.57 0.60 -27.47
C LEU A 108 12.93 1.23 -27.21
N ARG A 109 13.97 0.57 -27.76
CA ARG A 109 15.19 1.24 -28.21
C ARG A 109 14.96 1.90 -29.55
#